data_AF-A0A7S4AH27-F1
#
_entry.id   AF-A0A7S4AH27-F1
#
_cell.length_a   1.000
_cell.length_b   1.000
_cell.length_c   1.000
_cell.angle_alpha   90.00
_cell.angle_beta   90.00
_cell.angle_gamma   90.00
#
_symmetry.space_group_name_H-M   'P 1'
#
loop_
_entity.id
_entity.type
_entity.pdbx_description
1 polymer ?
#
loop_
_entity_poly.entity_id
_entity_poly.type
_entity_poly.pdbx_seq_one_letter_code
_entity_poly.pdbx_strand_id
1 'polypeptide(L)'
;MRGYQYDCRHSSYQQHRRDRKQHGGGHPASSTFAIGIRRTSTRDNIGRCSSYCLLLLLLLLGAPSHSFHPISSSSSSSSSSNAAASRGPSTTRRVSSALLSETNAGDNKHGTPTPTMAANDTNNSNGNNKTNNLSVGFIGCGTIASSIARGLILAASNKSTNLDSIVVSKRSESKSKALVEEYSQNNNDDNNDKLLLSVTEDNQEILDRCDLIFLTVLPQQASSVLQGLEFDPNRHILVSLVSTANLQDLMKDSKLDMARVSKMICLPSIASHKGVALLCCGDNSNSNGTTKRLLVDLFGAMGGVVALDTEADLEACMVTTCTMGPLYGTMKKQRDWLLNKTDSLSKDDATFLVIKQFAGAIFDAERATSTETTFALDTRLEDLIEEQTPGGLNEQALKNYGQVLGGFEDLQQPVMDAILSRIRGETDGSIDRSK
;
A
#
# COMPACT_ATOMS: atom_id res chain seq x y z
N MET A 1 -34.39 19.37 -16.95
CA MET A 1 -34.02 20.39 -17.95
C MET A 1 -34.34 21.78 -17.40
N ARG A 2 -33.34 22.46 -16.84
CA ARG A 2 -33.30 23.93 -16.72
C ARG A 2 -31.83 24.32 -16.82
N GLY A 3 -31.47 24.92 -17.94
CA GLY A 3 -30.12 25.36 -18.25
C GLY A 3 -29.84 26.73 -17.63
N TYR A 4 -28.62 26.91 -17.15
CA TYR A 4 -28.09 28.22 -16.80
C TYR A 4 -27.26 28.72 -17.98
N GLN A 5 -27.71 29.82 -18.59
CA GLN A 5 -26.97 30.63 -19.55
C GLN A 5 -25.89 31.42 -18.80
N TYR A 6 -24.65 31.35 -19.31
CA TYR A 6 -23.60 32.30 -18.97
C TYR A 6 -23.68 33.49 -19.93
N ASP A 7 -23.84 34.68 -19.37
CA ASP A 7 -23.85 35.95 -20.10
C ASP A 7 -22.41 36.50 -20.22
N CYS A 8 -22.01 36.79 -21.45
CA CYS A 8 -20.70 37.32 -21.83
C CYS A 8 -20.78 38.84 -21.85
N ARG A 9 -19.89 39.54 -21.11
CA ARG A 9 -19.61 40.96 -21.39
C ARG A 9 -18.12 41.21 -21.57
N HIS A 10 -17.82 41.72 -22.76
CA HIS A 10 -16.58 42.37 -23.19
C HIS A 10 -16.17 43.53 -22.29
N SER A 11 -14.86 43.73 -22.15
CA SER A 11 -14.28 45.08 -22.23
C SER A 11 -12.88 45.00 -22.82
N SER A 12 -12.75 45.57 -24.01
CA SER A 12 -11.52 45.87 -24.74
C SER A 12 -11.18 47.34 -24.50
N TYR A 13 -9.90 47.68 -24.28
CA TYR A 13 -9.42 49.04 -24.53
C TYR A 13 -7.96 49.08 -24.97
N GLN A 14 -7.76 49.91 -25.99
CA GLN A 14 -6.60 50.05 -26.87
C GLN A 14 -5.46 50.91 -26.27
N GLN A 15 -4.23 50.50 -26.61
CA GLN A 15 -3.21 51.25 -27.37
C GLN A 15 -3.14 52.79 -27.24
N HIS A 16 -1.95 53.28 -26.86
CA HIS A 16 -1.46 54.61 -27.24
C HIS A 16 0.02 54.57 -27.67
N ARG A 17 0.27 55.01 -28.91
CA ARG A 17 1.57 55.36 -29.51
C ARG A 17 1.83 56.87 -29.34
N ARG A 18 3.09 57.28 -29.11
CA ARG A 18 3.66 58.58 -29.54
C ARG A 18 5.19 58.50 -29.76
N ASP A 19 5.56 58.45 -31.04
CA ASP A 19 6.58 59.17 -31.83
C ASP A 19 7.88 59.83 -31.28
N ARG A 20 8.93 59.58 -32.09
CA ARG A 20 10.02 60.45 -32.66
C ARG A 20 11.36 60.67 -31.91
N LYS A 21 12.45 60.20 -32.54
CA LYS A 21 13.47 60.97 -33.33
C LYS A 21 14.57 59.99 -33.83
N GLN A 22 14.73 59.76 -35.14
CA GLN A 22 15.66 60.40 -36.11
C GLN A 22 17.17 60.21 -35.85
N HIS A 23 17.82 59.37 -36.67
CA HIS A 23 18.82 59.71 -37.72
C HIS A 23 19.32 58.38 -38.34
N GLY A 24 19.11 58.12 -39.63
CA GLY A 24 19.99 58.48 -40.75
C GLY A 24 20.90 57.29 -41.05
N GLY A 25 21.09 56.73 -42.24
CA GLY A 25 20.71 57.01 -43.62
C GLY A 25 21.57 56.06 -44.48
N GLY A 26 21.17 55.76 -45.72
CA GLY A 26 22.06 55.16 -46.72
C GLY A 26 21.64 53.77 -47.22
N HIS A 27 21.08 53.77 -48.43
CA HIS A 27 20.68 52.62 -49.24
C HIS A 27 21.85 52.24 -50.22
N PRO A 28 21.70 51.29 -51.17
CA PRO A 28 22.52 50.09 -51.28
C PRO A 28 23.42 50.06 -52.54
N ALA A 29 24.33 49.07 -52.65
CA ALA A 29 24.73 48.53 -53.95
C ALA A 29 25.50 47.21 -53.85
N SER A 30 25.08 46.29 -54.70
CA SER A 30 25.65 45.03 -55.14
C SER A 30 27.07 45.11 -55.74
N SER A 31 27.89 44.08 -55.55
CA SER A 31 28.70 43.48 -56.63
C SER A 31 29.31 42.13 -56.22
N THR A 32 29.57 41.32 -57.24
CA THR A 32 29.79 39.87 -57.24
C THR A 32 31.28 39.54 -57.38
N PHE A 33 31.65 38.30 -56.97
CA PHE A 33 32.86 37.52 -57.31
C PHE A 33 34.23 37.96 -56.77
N ALA A 34 34.85 37.13 -55.91
CA ALA A 34 35.91 36.20 -56.33
C ALA A 34 36.44 35.30 -55.20
N ILE A 35 36.74 34.07 -55.64
CA ILE A 35 37.36 32.88 -55.04
C ILE A 35 38.60 33.17 -54.17
N GLY A 36 38.71 32.45 -53.05
CA GLY A 36 39.94 32.28 -52.27
C GLY A 36 39.89 31.05 -51.37
N ILE A 37 40.43 29.93 -51.85
CA ILE A 37 40.61 28.66 -51.14
C ILE A 37 41.92 28.70 -50.32
N ARG A 38 41.88 28.32 -49.03
CA ARG A 38 42.96 27.61 -48.30
C ARG A 38 42.36 26.94 -47.05
N ARG A 39 42.20 25.61 -47.10
CA ARG A 39 43.08 24.55 -46.54
C ARG A 39 42.78 24.22 -45.08
N THR A 40 42.02 23.13 -44.86
CA THR A 40 42.11 22.27 -43.67
C THR A 40 42.84 20.98 -44.06
N SER A 41 43.74 20.53 -43.19
CA SER A 41 44.75 19.52 -43.46
C SER A 41 44.36 18.16 -42.87
N THR A 42 44.46 17.14 -43.73
CA THR A 42 44.96 15.75 -43.52
C THR A 42 44.24 14.80 -42.55
N ARG A 43 43.50 13.87 -43.17
CA ARG A 43 43.39 12.44 -42.80
C ARG A 43 44.67 11.70 -43.22
N ASP A 44 45.20 10.82 -42.35
CA ASP A 44 45.44 9.37 -42.61
C ASP A 44 46.38 8.73 -41.57
N ASN A 45 45.91 7.63 -40.98
CA ASN A 45 46.65 6.40 -40.53
C ASN A 45 45.69 5.60 -39.62
N ILE A 46 45.00 4.57 -40.11
CA ILE A 46 45.46 3.18 -40.28
C ILE A 46 46.05 2.59 -38.99
N GLY A 47 45.27 1.73 -38.32
CA GLY A 47 45.72 0.97 -37.16
C GLY A 47 44.68 -0.01 -36.60
N ARG A 48 44.66 -1.23 -37.17
CA ARG A 48 44.30 -2.51 -36.50
C ARG A 48 42.88 -2.68 -35.91
N CYS A 49 41.94 -3.16 -36.73
CA CYS A 49 40.87 -4.04 -36.24
C CYS A 49 41.20 -5.47 -36.67
N SER A 50 41.70 -6.28 -35.73
CA SER A 50 41.93 -7.72 -35.90
C SER A 50 41.03 -8.48 -34.92
N SER A 51 40.20 -9.34 -35.50
CA SER A 51 39.89 -10.69 -34.99
C SER A 51 39.19 -10.82 -33.63
N TYR A 52 37.87 -10.57 -33.55
CA TYR A 52 36.96 -11.34 -32.68
C TYR A 52 35.52 -11.29 -33.24
N CYS A 53 35.28 -11.90 -34.40
CA CYS A 53 33.91 -12.10 -34.92
C CYS A 53 33.72 -13.42 -35.68
N LEU A 54 34.62 -14.41 -35.50
CA LEU A 54 34.55 -15.67 -36.26
C LEU A 54 34.74 -16.92 -35.40
N LEU A 55 34.17 -16.94 -34.19
CA LEU A 55 34.24 -18.11 -33.30
C LEU A 55 32.98 -18.33 -32.45
N LEU A 56 31.80 -18.11 -33.03
CA LEU A 56 30.51 -18.39 -32.40
C LEU A 56 29.45 -18.93 -33.39
N LEU A 57 29.91 -19.68 -34.40
CA LEU A 57 29.04 -20.27 -35.43
C LEU A 57 29.22 -21.79 -35.61
N LEU A 58 29.75 -22.49 -34.60
CA LEU A 58 29.99 -23.95 -34.64
C LEU A 58 29.60 -24.70 -33.35
N LEU A 59 28.56 -24.28 -32.62
CA LEU A 59 28.03 -25.02 -31.46
C LEU A 59 26.50 -25.15 -31.45
N LEU A 60 25.87 -25.40 -32.60
CA LEU A 60 24.44 -25.73 -32.68
C LEU A 60 24.14 -26.87 -33.67
N LEU A 61 24.81 -28.02 -33.51
CA LEU A 61 24.37 -29.29 -34.10
C LEU A 61 24.65 -30.43 -33.11
N GLY A 62 23.60 -30.96 -32.48
CA GLY A 62 23.71 -32.18 -31.66
C GLY A 62 22.56 -32.51 -30.70
N ALA A 63 21.31 -32.67 -31.23
CA ALA A 63 20.22 -33.59 -30.84
C ALA A 63 19.79 -33.81 -29.35
N PRO A 64 18.66 -34.50 -29.03
CA PRO A 64 17.50 -34.89 -29.84
C PRO A 64 16.14 -34.38 -29.31
N SER A 65 15.16 -34.45 -30.19
CA SER A 65 13.72 -34.27 -30.01
C SER A 65 13.06 -35.30 -29.07
N HIS A 66 12.28 -34.83 -28.09
CA HIS A 66 11.25 -35.63 -27.43
C HIS A 66 9.85 -35.09 -27.75
N SER A 67 9.07 -35.99 -28.35
CA SER A 67 7.68 -35.86 -28.74
C SER A 67 6.77 -35.73 -27.52
N PHE A 68 5.92 -34.71 -27.47
CA PHE A 68 4.78 -34.66 -26.55
C PHE A 68 3.49 -35.00 -27.29
N HIS A 69 2.82 -36.06 -26.84
CA HIS A 69 1.46 -36.41 -27.24
C HIS A 69 0.45 -35.49 -26.54
N PRO A 70 -0.60 -35.00 -27.23
CA PRO A 70 -1.69 -34.27 -26.60
C PRO A 70 -2.69 -35.25 -25.98
N ILE A 71 -3.11 -35.00 -24.74
CA ILE A 71 -4.29 -35.65 -24.16
C ILE A 71 -5.52 -34.77 -24.44
N SER A 72 -6.54 -35.45 -24.94
CA SER A 72 -7.83 -34.98 -25.42
C SER A 72 -8.70 -34.30 -24.37
N SER A 73 -9.49 -33.35 -24.88
CA SER A 73 -10.71 -32.80 -24.30
C SER A 73 -11.75 -33.86 -23.91
N SER A 74 -12.42 -33.65 -22.78
CA SER A 74 -13.81 -34.10 -22.61
C SER A 74 -14.61 -33.07 -21.82
N SER A 75 -15.75 -32.72 -22.41
CA SER A 75 -16.85 -31.96 -21.85
C SER A 75 -17.93 -32.93 -21.33
N SER A 76 -18.49 -32.71 -20.14
CA SER A 76 -19.94 -32.90 -19.89
C SER A 76 -20.40 -32.47 -18.49
N SER A 77 -21.43 -31.63 -18.53
CA SER A 77 -22.62 -31.44 -17.67
C SER A 77 -22.93 -32.37 -16.47
N SER A 78 -23.34 -31.73 -15.37
CA SER A 78 -24.46 -31.98 -14.44
C SER A 78 -24.94 -33.41 -14.12
N SER A 79 -24.99 -33.78 -12.83
CA SER A 79 -26.22 -33.98 -12.01
C SER A 79 -26.02 -34.89 -10.76
N SER A 80 -26.59 -34.42 -9.64
CA SER A 80 -27.20 -35.09 -8.47
C SER A 80 -26.78 -36.48 -7.93
N SER A 81 -26.63 -36.51 -6.59
CA SER A 81 -27.22 -37.43 -5.59
C SER A 81 -26.36 -38.53 -4.91
N ASN A 82 -26.40 -38.45 -3.57
CA ASN A 82 -26.47 -39.48 -2.53
C ASN A 82 -25.31 -40.47 -2.25
N ALA A 83 -24.79 -40.29 -1.03
CA ALA A 83 -24.76 -41.26 0.09
C ALA A 83 -23.59 -42.24 0.29
N ALA A 84 -23.25 -42.35 1.59
CA ALA A 84 -22.70 -43.49 2.33
C ALA A 84 -21.17 -43.74 2.35
N ALA A 85 -20.58 -43.32 3.48
CA ALA A 85 -19.74 -44.10 4.42
C ALA A 85 -18.75 -45.16 3.89
N SER A 86 -17.46 -44.98 4.18
CA SER A 86 -16.63 -46.04 4.77
C SER A 86 -15.34 -45.48 5.40
N ARG A 87 -14.81 -46.23 6.36
CA ARG A 87 -13.79 -45.86 7.36
C ARG A 87 -12.35 -46.13 6.90
N GLY A 88 -11.44 -45.22 7.28
CA GLY A 88 -10.09 -45.48 7.82
C GLY A 88 -8.91 -45.60 6.82
N PRO A 89 -7.63 -45.57 7.27
CA PRO A 89 -7.08 -44.94 8.48
C PRO A 89 -5.93 -43.94 8.21
N SER A 90 -5.67 -43.16 9.27
CA SER A 90 -4.52 -42.29 9.54
C SER A 90 -3.14 -42.91 9.30
N THR A 91 -2.22 -42.15 8.70
CA THR A 91 -0.77 -42.24 8.97
C THR A 91 -0.13 -40.85 9.00
N THR A 92 0.13 -40.39 10.22
CA THR A 92 0.99 -39.25 10.56
C THR A 92 2.46 -39.66 10.40
N ARG A 93 3.26 -38.88 9.67
CA ARG A 93 4.73 -39.03 9.63
C ARG A 93 5.38 -37.77 10.20
N ARG A 94 5.74 -37.85 11.49
CA ARG A 94 6.73 -36.97 12.15
C ARG A 94 8.11 -37.26 11.54
N VAL A 95 8.88 -36.22 11.26
CA VAL A 95 10.31 -36.32 11.00
C VAL A 95 11.03 -35.69 12.19
N SER A 96 11.77 -36.52 12.92
CA SER A 96 12.65 -36.12 14.03
C SER A 96 13.91 -35.45 13.50
N SER A 97 14.34 -34.42 14.24
CA SER A 97 15.69 -33.86 14.26
C SER A 97 16.68 -34.84 14.89
N ALA A 98 17.89 -34.92 14.32
CA ALA A 98 19.03 -35.61 14.90
C ALA A 98 20.19 -34.62 15.07
N LEU A 99 20.72 -34.60 16.28
CA LEU A 99 21.91 -33.92 16.75
C LEU A 99 23.18 -34.43 16.08
N LEU A 100 24.18 -33.56 15.93
CA LEU A 100 25.59 -33.91 16.14
C LEU A 100 26.30 -32.74 16.85
N SER A 101 27.08 -33.12 17.86
CA SER A 101 27.93 -32.31 18.74
C SER A 101 29.38 -32.72 18.56
N GLU A 102 30.33 -31.78 18.70
CA GLU A 102 31.69 -31.90 19.31
C GLU A 102 32.43 -30.56 19.06
N THR A 103 32.68 -29.72 20.09
CA THR A 103 33.94 -29.50 20.88
C THR A 103 35.17 -29.12 20.01
N ASN A 104 36.03 -28.12 20.30
CA ASN A 104 36.53 -27.61 21.57
C ASN A 104 37.35 -26.27 21.42
N ALA A 105 37.33 -25.45 22.49
CA ALA A 105 38.38 -24.60 23.11
C ALA A 105 39.14 -23.45 22.38
N GLY A 106 39.19 -22.27 23.03
CA GLY A 106 40.18 -21.20 22.81
C GLY A 106 39.89 -19.87 23.55
N ASP A 107 40.79 -19.47 24.45
CA ASP A 107 40.69 -18.48 25.55
C ASP A 107 40.66 -16.95 25.21
N ASN A 108 40.18 -16.20 26.24
CA ASN A 108 40.62 -14.88 26.76
C ASN A 108 40.01 -13.51 26.31
N LYS A 109 39.20 -12.96 27.24
CA LYS A 109 39.31 -11.69 28.02
C LYS A 109 39.09 -10.28 27.41
N HIS A 110 38.36 -9.49 28.23
CA HIS A 110 38.09 -8.02 28.26
C HIS A 110 36.99 -7.50 27.32
N GLY A 111 35.94 -6.77 27.72
CA GLY A 111 35.45 -6.26 29.00
C GLY A 111 34.16 -5.43 28.77
N THR A 112 33.08 -5.76 29.49
CA THR A 112 31.91 -4.97 30.01
C THR A 112 31.40 -3.68 29.33
N PRO A 113 30.10 -3.29 29.51
CA PRO A 113 28.88 -4.10 29.57
C PRO A 113 27.72 -3.53 28.72
N THR A 114 26.96 -4.40 28.08
CA THR A 114 25.55 -4.18 27.69
C THR A 114 24.65 -4.50 28.89
N PRO A 115 23.60 -3.71 29.19
CA PRO A 115 22.56 -4.15 30.11
C PRO A 115 21.47 -4.87 29.32
N THR A 116 21.40 -6.19 29.49
CA THR A 116 20.21 -6.98 29.17
C THR A 116 19.59 -7.48 30.48
N MET A 117 18.27 -7.28 30.59
CA MET A 117 17.28 -8.07 31.35
C MET A 117 17.16 -7.91 32.88
N ALA A 118 15.92 -7.56 33.25
CA ALA A 118 15.03 -8.20 34.22
C ALA A 118 15.49 -8.48 35.67
N ALA A 119 14.73 -7.92 36.62
CA ALA A 119 14.35 -8.58 37.87
C ALA A 119 12.91 -8.11 38.19
N ASN A 120 11.91 -9.00 38.15
CA ASN A 120 11.42 -9.80 39.27
C ASN A 120 10.98 -8.95 40.47
N ASP A 121 9.67 -8.65 40.51
CA ASP A 121 8.95 -8.51 41.77
C ASP A 121 7.76 -9.47 41.73
N THR A 122 7.83 -10.46 42.62
CA THR A 122 6.72 -11.35 42.95
C THR A 122 5.96 -10.70 44.10
N ASN A 123 4.69 -10.33 43.86
CA ASN A 123 3.70 -10.27 44.93
C ASN A 123 2.28 -10.49 44.40
N ASN A 124 1.85 -11.74 44.61
CA ASN A 124 0.52 -12.17 45.00
C ASN A 124 -0.58 -11.07 45.04
N SER A 125 -1.40 -11.01 43.99
CA SER A 125 -2.81 -10.67 44.15
C SER A 125 -3.63 -11.61 43.28
N ASN A 126 -4.35 -12.49 43.97
CA ASN A 126 -5.36 -13.38 43.42
C ASN A 126 -6.56 -12.50 43.00
N GLY A 127 -6.46 -11.90 41.83
CA GLY A 127 -7.52 -11.14 41.19
C GLY A 127 -7.86 -11.80 39.87
N ASN A 128 -9.11 -12.19 39.67
CA ASN A 128 -9.66 -12.55 38.38
C ASN A 128 -9.49 -11.37 37.40
N ASN A 129 -8.32 -11.25 36.76
CA ASN A 129 -8.15 -10.43 35.58
C ASN A 129 -8.87 -11.16 34.43
N LYS A 130 -10.20 -11.01 34.36
CA LYS A 130 -10.87 -11.08 33.07
C LYS A 130 -10.16 -10.04 32.21
N THR A 131 -9.37 -10.49 31.25
CA THR A 131 -8.98 -9.64 30.13
C THR A 131 -10.27 -9.11 29.53
N ASN A 132 -10.53 -7.81 29.64
CA ASN A 132 -11.74 -7.22 29.07
C ASN A 132 -11.64 -7.40 27.55
N ASN A 133 -12.44 -8.32 27.02
CA ASN A 133 -12.53 -8.54 25.59
C ASN A 133 -13.21 -7.33 24.93
N LEU A 134 -12.73 -6.94 23.75
CA LEU A 134 -13.17 -5.72 23.07
C LEU A 134 -14.34 -6.02 22.13
N SER A 135 -15.39 -5.19 22.17
CA SER A 135 -16.48 -5.22 21.17
C SER A 135 -16.34 -4.07 20.17
N VAL A 136 -16.42 -4.39 18.88
CA VAL A 136 -16.08 -3.48 17.77
C VAL A 136 -17.28 -3.24 16.86
N GLY A 137 -17.57 -1.97 16.58
CA GLY A 137 -18.70 -1.54 15.76
C GLY A 137 -18.28 -0.84 14.47
N PHE A 138 -18.99 -1.08 13.36
CA PHE A 138 -18.76 -0.40 12.08
C PHE A 138 -19.99 0.35 11.58
N ILE A 139 -19.91 1.68 11.63
CA ILE A 139 -20.88 2.58 11.01
C ILE A 139 -20.45 2.81 9.56
N GLY A 140 -21.26 2.31 8.63
CA GLY A 140 -20.86 2.05 7.25
C GLY A 140 -20.21 0.66 7.08
N CYS A 141 -20.53 -0.03 5.98
CA CYS A 141 -19.92 -1.31 5.63
C CYS A 141 -19.41 -1.28 4.17
N GLY A 142 -18.43 -0.41 3.92
CA GLY A 142 -17.74 -0.34 2.62
C GLY A 142 -16.66 -1.42 2.45
N THR A 143 -15.90 -1.35 1.35
CA THR A 143 -14.77 -2.28 1.11
C THR A 143 -13.75 -2.22 2.25
N ILE A 144 -13.42 -1.01 2.73
CA ILE A 144 -12.45 -0.83 3.80
C ILE A 144 -12.98 -1.37 5.14
N ALA A 145 -14.22 -1.05 5.51
CA ALA A 145 -14.84 -1.62 6.72
C ALA A 145 -14.81 -3.15 6.71
N SER A 146 -15.20 -3.78 5.59
CA SER A 146 -15.13 -5.24 5.47
C SER A 146 -13.70 -5.79 5.45
N SER A 147 -12.70 -4.99 5.05
CA SER A 147 -11.28 -5.38 5.09
C SER A 147 -10.74 -5.34 6.51
N ILE A 148 -11.06 -4.28 7.27
CA ILE A 148 -10.69 -4.17 8.69
C ILE A 148 -11.37 -5.28 9.49
N ALA A 149 -12.66 -5.52 9.28
CA ALA A 149 -13.36 -6.62 9.96
C ALA A 149 -12.69 -7.98 9.71
N ARG A 150 -12.28 -8.29 8.48
CA ARG A 150 -11.52 -9.52 8.16
C ARG A 150 -10.17 -9.56 8.87
N GLY A 151 -9.43 -8.46 8.89
CA GLY A 151 -8.14 -8.39 9.57
C GLY A 151 -8.28 -8.57 11.09
N LEU A 152 -9.34 -8.03 11.69
CA LEU A 152 -9.69 -8.22 13.11
C LEU A 152 -10.04 -9.68 13.41
N ILE A 153 -10.87 -10.30 12.57
CA ILE A 153 -11.22 -11.73 12.67
C ILE A 153 -9.94 -12.57 12.62
N LEU A 154 -9.06 -12.33 11.64
CA LEU A 154 -7.81 -13.07 11.50
C LEU A 154 -6.89 -12.89 12.73
N ALA A 155 -6.79 -11.66 13.25
CA ALA A 155 -6.01 -11.38 14.46
C ALA A 155 -6.57 -12.10 15.70
N ALA A 156 -7.90 -12.15 15.84
CA ALA A 156 -8.57 -12.89 16.91
C ALA A 156 -8.38 -14.41 16.77
N SER A 157 -8.53 -14.96 15.55
CA SER A 157 -8.27 -16.37 15.27
C SER A 157 -6.83 -16.79 15.58
N ASN A 158 -5.86 -15.88 15.37
CA ASN A 158 -4.46 -16.08 15.72
C ASN A 158 -4.14 -15.74 17.19
N LYS A 159 -5.14 -15.45 18.02
CA LYS A 159 -5.00 -15.06 19.43
C LYS A 159 -4.06 -13.86 19.66
N SER A 160 -3.92 -13.02 18.64
CA SER A 160 -3.12 -11.80 18.71
C SER A 160 -3.92 -10.63 19.29
N THR A 161 -5.25 -10.75 19.30
CA THR A 161 -6.18 -9.78 19.89
C THR A 161 -7.34 -10.51 20.58
N ASN A 162 -7.90 -9.90 21.64
CA ASN A 162 -9.06 -10.44 22.35
C ASN A 162 -10.31 -9.66 21.95
N LEU A 163 -11.16 -10.26 21.12
CA LEU A 163 -12.40 -9.67 20.62
C LEU A 163 -13.61 -10.51 21.05
N ASP A 164 -14.62 -9.86 21.62
CA ASP A 164 -15.91 -10.49 21.95
C ASP A 164 -16.85 -10.49 20.76
N SER A 165 -16.99 -9.33 20.12
CA SER A 165 -17.96 -9.15 19.05
C SER A 165 -17.54 -8.13 18.01
N ILE A 166 -18.07 -8.31 16.80
CA ILE A 166 -18.06 -7.35 15.71
C ILE A 166 -19.51 -7.12 15.28
N VAL A 167 -19.94 -5.87 15.26
CA VAL A 167 -21.26 -5.46 14.77
C VAL A 167 -21.08 -4.52 13.58
N VAL A 168 -21.68 -4.86 12.45
CA VAL A 168 -21.58 -4.05 11.21
C VAL A 168 -22.94 -3.50 10.78
N SER A 169 -22.96 -2.27 10.29
CA SER A 169 -24.18 -1.71 9.70
C SER A 169 -24.58 -2.43 8.39
N LYS A 170 -25.88 -2.61 8.16
CA LYS A 170 -26.47 -3.27 6.97
C LYS A 170 -26.40 -2.43 5.70
N ARG A 171 -26.06 -1.14 5.77
CA ARG A 171 -26.24 -0.17 4.68
C ARG A 171 -25.61 -0.58 3.33
N SER A 172 -24.54 -1.38 3.35
CA SER A 172 -24.11 -2.14 2.16
C SER A 172 -24.50 -3.61 2.33
N GLU A 173 -25.75 -3.94 2.01
CA GLU A 173 -26.34 -5.23 2.35
C GLU A 173 -25.56 -6.40 1.73
N SER A 174 -25.11 -6.25 0.48
CA SER A 174 -24.31 -7.27 -0.19
C SER A 174 -22.97 -7.53 0.50
N LYS A 175 -22.26 -6.48 0.95
CA LYS A 175 -20.94 -6.62 1.60
C LYS A 175 -21.05 -7.12 3.03
N SER A 176 -22.00 -6.59 3.79
CA SER A 176 -22.25 -7.02 5.17
C SER A 176 -22.73 -8.48 5.22
N LYS A 177 -23.63 -8.89 4.33
CA LYS A 177 -24.04 -10.30 4.21
C LYS A 177 -22.87 -11.21 3.82
N ALA A 178 -22.12 -10.85 2.77
CA ALA A 178 -20.97 -11.65 2.33
C ALA A 178 -19.93 -11.84 3.44
N LEU A 179 -19.66 -10.80 4.25
CA LEU A 179 -18.77 -10.90 5.40
C LEU A 179 -19.26 -11.90 6.45
N VAL A 180 -20.55 -11.87 6.80
CA VAL A 180 -21.14 -12.80 7.78
C VAL A 180 -21.21 -14.22 7.24
N GLU A 181 -21.57 -14.40 5.98
CA GLU A 181 -21.62 -15.71 5.32
C GLU A 181 -20.24 -16.37 5.28
N GLU A 182 -19.21 -15.62 4.85
CA GLU A 182 -17.82 -16.07 4.84
C GLU A 182 -17.34 -16.46 6.24
N TYR A 183 -17.60 -15.62 7.24
CA TYR A 183 -17.24 -15.90 8.63
C TYR A 183 -17.94 -17.17 9.15
N SER A 184 -19.22 -17.33 8.86
CA SER A 184 -20.03 -18.48 9.31
C SER A 184 -19.58 -19.79 8.65
N GLN A 185 -19.19 -19.75 7.38
CA GLN A 185 -18.67 -20.94 6.67
C GLN A 185 -17.34 -21.41 7.25
N ASN A 186 -16.46 -20.48 7.62
CA ASN A 186 -15.10 -20.77 8.08
C ASN A 186 -15.00 -21.09 9.59
N ASN A 187 -16.01 -20.73 10.40
CA ASN A 187 -16.00 -20.88 11.87
C ASN A 187 -17.04 -21.90 12.38
N ASN A 188 -17.11 -23.07 11.75
CA ASN A 188 -17.99 -24.18 12.14
C ASN A 188 -17.38 -25.13 13.19
N ASP A 189 -16.25 -24.79 13.82
CA ASP A 189 -15.63 -25.64 14.84
C ASP A 189 -16.22 -25.40 16.25
N ASP A 190 -16.54 -26.50 16.94
CA ASP A 190 -17.24 -26.62 18.24
C ASP A 190 -16.49 -26.06 19.48
N ASN A 191 -15.46 -25.23 19.29
CA ASN A 191 -14.69 -24.69 20.41
C ASN A 191 -15.26 -23.34 20.89
N ASN A 192 -15.50 -23.26 22.20
CA ASN A 192 -16.30 -22.25 22.93
C ASN A 192 -15.76 -20.79 22.93
N ASP A 193 -14.68 -20.49 22.20
CA ASP A 193 -14.08 -19.15 22.08
C ASP A 193 -14.52 -18.48 20.77
N LYS A 194 -15.84 -18.31 20.59
CA LYS A 194 -16.42 -17.81 19.33
C LYS A 194 -16.61 -16.30 19.36
N LEU A 195 -15.87 -15.60 18.49
CA LEU A 195 -16.13 -14.20 18.15
C LEU A 195 -17.56 -14.06 17.57
N LEU A 196 -18.35 -13.15 18.11
CA LEU A 196 -19.72 -12.91 17.64
C LEU A 196 -19.72 -11.86 16.51
N LEU A 197 -20.08 -12.26 15.30
CA LEU A 197 -20.25 -11.33 14.17
C LEU A 197 -21.74 -11.18 13.83
N SER A 198 -22.22 -9.93 13.78
CA SER A 198 -23.64 -9.64 13.47
C SER A 198 -23.82 -8.37 12.64
N VAL A 199 -24.99 -8.25 12.01
CA VAL A 199 -25.40 -7.10 11.20
C VAL A 199 -26.61 -6.42 11.83
N THR A 200 -26.64 -5.10 11.84
CA THR A 200 -27.83 -4.32 12.26
C THR A 200 -28.15 -3.19 11.26
N GLU A 201 -29.41 -2.80 11.18
CA GLU A 201 -29.87 -1.62 10.42
C GLU A 201 -29.73 -0.32 11.22
N ASP A 202 -29.65 -0.40 12.54
CA ASP A 202 -29.61 0.75 13.43
C ASP A 202 -28.18 1.03 13.89
N ASN A 203 -27.67 2.23 13.55
CA ASN A 203 -26.35 2.64 14.00
C ASN A 203 -26.28 2.86 15.50
N GLN A 204 -27.39 3.19 16.18
CA GLN A 204 -27.39 3.35 17.64
C GLN A 204 -27.17 2.00 18.34
N GLU A 205 -27.78 0.92 17.82
CA GLU A 205 -27.54 -0.44 18.34
C GLU A 205 -26.05 -0.84 18.27
N ILE A 206 -25.29 -0.31 17.30
CA ILE A 206 -23.85 -0.51 17.21
C ILE A 206 -23.14 0.12 18.42
N LEU A 207 -23.48 1.37 18.76
CA LEU A 207 -22.93 2.07 19.92
C LEU A 207 -23.31 1.36 21.22
N ASP A 208 -24.57 0.95 21.35
CA ASP A 208 -25.07 0.31 22.56
C ASP A 208 -24.35 -1.02 22.87
N ARG A 209 -23.81 -1.68 21.83
CA ARG A 209 -23.17 -3.01 21.92
C ARG A 209 -21.65 -3.00 21.82
N CYS A 210 -21.03 -1.90 21.39
CA CYS A 210 -19.60 -1.86 21.06
C CYS A 210 -18.88 -0.74 21.81
N ASP A 211 -17.58 -0.91 22.04
CA ASP A 211 -16.74 0.07 22.73
C ASP A 211 -15.89 0.86 21.73
N LEU A 212 -15.35 0.17 20.71
CA LEU A 212 -14.57 0.76 19.63
C LEU A 212 -15.42 0.90 18.37
N ILE A 213 -15.64 2.14 17.94
CA ILE A 213 -16.53 2.47 16.82
C ILE A 213 -15.71 2.97 15.64
N PHE A 214 -15.80 2.25 14.52
CA PHE A 214 -15.25 2.65 13.24
C PHE A 214 -16.29 3.41 12.42
N LEU A 215 -15.99 4.68 12.10
CA LEU A 215 -16.78 5.48 11.16
C LEU A 215 -16.19 5.36 9.75
N THR A 216 -16.93 4.71 8.86
CA THR A 216 -16.48 4.39 7.48
C THR A 216 -17.47 4.84 6.41
N VAL A 217 -18.26 5.87 6.73
CA VAL A 217 -19.22 6.48 5.80
C VAL A 217 -18.53 7.44 4.82
N LEU A 218 -19.27 7.91 3.82
CA LEU A 218 -18.75 8.93 2.90
C LEU A 218 -18.60 10.28 3.61
N PRO A 219 -17.66 11.15 3.17
CA PRO A 219 -17.45 12.48 3.75
C PRO A 219 -18.72 13.30 3.97
N GLN A 220 -19.62 13.35 2.98
CA GLN A 220 -20.84 14.15 3.04
C GLN A 220 -21.87 13.63 4.06
N GLN A 221 -21.65 12.43 4.61
CA GLN A 221 -22.55 11.77 5.56
C GLN A 221 -22.02 11.82 6.99
N ALA A 222 -20.73 12.08 7.20
CA ALA A 222 -20.07 11.89 8.48
C ALA A 222 -20.71 12.73 9.60
N SER A 223 -20.85 14.05 9.37
CA SER A 223 -21.36 14.98 10.37
C SER A 223 -22.80 14.67 10.78
N SER A 224 -23.70 14.46 9.80
CA SER A 224 -25.11 14.17 10.10
C SER A 224 -25.31 12.81 10.77
N VAL A 225 -24.48 11.81 10.45
CA VAL A 225 -24.51 10.50 11.11
C VAL A 225 -24.04 10.62 12.56
N LEU A 226 -22.92 11.30 12.81
CA LEU A 226 -22.38 11.45 14.17
C LEU A 226 -23.31 12.26 15.08
N GLN A 227 -23.85 13.38 14.59
CA GLN A 227 -24.77 14.24 15.37
C GLN A 227 -26.10 13.55 15.70
N GLY A 228 -26.50 12.56 14.92
CA GLY A 228 -27.71 11.77 15.12
C GLY A 228 -27.56 10.59 16.09
N LEU A 229 -26.37 10.39 16.67
CA LEU A 229 -26.07 9.28 17.56
C LEU A 229 -25.75 9.76 18.98
N GLU A 230 -26.05 8.92 19.96
CA GLU A 230 -25.79 9.17 21.37
C GLU A 230 -24.57 8.36 21.83
N PHE A 231 -23.39 8.99 21.77
CA PHE A 231 -22.16 8.40 22.27
C PHE A 231 -22.08 8.48 23.80
N ASP A 232 -21.66 7.39 24.44
CA ASP A 232 -21.24 7.39 25.84
C ASP A 232 -19.80 7.94 25.94
N PRO A 233 -19.59 9.14 26.52
CA PRO A 233 -18.28 9.79 26.59
C PRO A 233 -17.28 9.06 27.50
N ASN A 234 -17.75 8.16 28.38
CA ASN A 234 -16.87 7.43 29.30
C ASN A 234 -16.45 6.06 28.76
N ARG A 235 -17.15 5.56 27.75
CA ARG A 235 -16.94 4.21 27.21
C ARG A 235 -16.39 4.23 25.79
N HIS A 236 -17.02 4.98 24.90
CA HIS A 236 -16.74 4.86 23.47
C HIS A 236 -15.38 5.43 23.07
N ILE A 237 -14.80 4.80 22.05
CA ILE A 237 -13.64 5.27 21.29
C ILE A 237 -14.07 5.34 19.83
N LEU A 238 -13.85 6.47 19.18
CA LEU A 238 -14.18 6.71 17.78
C LEU A 238 -12.90 6.69 16.92
N VAL A 239 -12.88 5.81 15.92
CA VAL A 239 -11.86 5.78 14.87
C VAL A 239 -12.51 6.11 13.53
N SER A 240 -12.20 7.27 12.98
CA SER A 240 -12.72 7.71 11.69
C SER A 240 -11.80 7.37 10.54
N LEU A 241 -12.38 6.80 9.48
CA LEU A 241 -11.74 6.59 8.18
C LEU A 241 -12.27 7.56 7.11
N VAL A 242 -12.99 8.60 7.55
CA VAL A 242 -13.53 9.62 6.66
C VAL A 242 -12.40 10.55 6.24
N SER A 243 -11.99 10.47 4.97
CA SER A 243 -10.76 11.10 4.47
C SER A 243 -10.65 12.60 4.71
N THR A 244 -11.74 13.36 4.64
CA THR A 244 -11.73 14.82 4.72
C THR A 244 -12.21 15.37 6.08
N ALA A 245 -12.54 14.51 7.04
CA ALA A 245 -12.95 14.96 8.37
C ALA A 245 -11.69 15.24 9.21
N ASN A 246 -11.65 16.35 9.93
CA ASN A 246 -10.59 16.62 10.91
C ASN A 246 -10.99 16.16 12.32
N LEU A 247 -10.03 16.02 13.23
CA LEU A 247 -10.28 15.51 14.58
C LEU A 247 -11.19 16.43 15.40
N GLN A 248 -11.11 17.75 15.20
CA GLN A 248 -11.95 18.73 15.90
C GLN A 248 -13.42 18.60 15.52
N ASP A 249 -13.73 18.45 14.24
CA ASP A 249 -15.09 18.24 13.74
C ASP A 249 -15.64 16.90 14.22
N LEU A 250 -14.82 15.84 14.17
CA LEU A 250 -15.20 14.52 14.68
C LEU A 250 -15.50 14.55 16.19
N MET A 251 -14.67 15.23 16.98
CA MET A 251 -14.87 15.44 18.42
C MET A 251 -16.17 16.21 18.67
N LYS A 252 -16.37 17.33 17.99
CA LYS A 252 -17.56 18.17 18.13
C LYS A 252 -18.84 17.42 17.76
N ASP A 253 -18.85 16.71 16.64
CA ASP A 253 -20.04 16.04 16.13
C ASP A 253 -20.40 14.79 16.95
N SER A 254 -19.40 14.06 17.44
CA SER A 254 -19.62 12.89 18.33
C SER A 254 -19.83 13.27 19.79
N LYS A 255 -19.47 14.50 20.20
CA LYS A 255 -19.47 14.99 21.59
C LYS A 255 -18.57 14.17 22.53
N LEU A 256 -17.58 13.47 21.98
CA LEU A 256 -16.55 12.77 22.74
C LEU A 256 -15.42 13.73 23.12
N ASP A 257 -14.64 13.36 24.14
CA ASP A 257 -13.37 14.02 24.41
C ASP A 257 -12.35 13.73 23.32
N MET A 258 -11.46 14.69 23.05
CA MET A 258 -10.41 14.56 22.03
C MET A 258 -9.52 13.31 22.22
N ALA A 259 -9.29 12.87 23.46
CA ALA A 259 -8.53 11.66 23.78
C ALA A 259 -9.19 10.34 23.34
N ARG A 260 -10.47 10.38 22.92
CA ARG A 260 -11.26 9.24 22.46
C ARG A 260 -11.53 9.26 20.97
N VAL A 261 -11.05 10.28 20.27
CA VAL A 261 -11.24 10.44 18.83
C VAL A 261 -9.92 10.21 18.12
N SER A 262 -9.93 9.43 17.06
CA SER A 262 -8.75 9.12 16.27
C SER A 262 -9.12 9.05 14.79
N LYS A 263 -8.13 9.28 13.93
CA LYS A 263 -8.21 9.04 12.49
C LYS A 263 -7.31 7.88 12.11
N MET A 264 -7.82 7.06 11.20
CA MET A 264 -7.09 5.93 10.65
C MET A 264 -7.18 5.96 9.12
N ILE A 265 -6.09 5.60 8.45
CA ILE A 265 -6.07 5.35 7.01
C ILE A 265 -5.42 3.99 6.77
N CYS A 266 -6.03 3.17 5.91
CA CYS A 266 -5.44 1.90 5.49
C CYS A 266 -5.93 1.51 4.09
N LEU A 267 -5.19 0.60 3.45
CA LEU A 267 -5.61 -0.08 2.22
C LEU A 267 -6.26 -1.44 2.51
N PRO A 268 -6.98 -2.03 1.53
CA PRO A 268 -7.64 -3.33 1.72
C PRO A 268 -6.70 -4.49 2.14
N SER A 269 -5.39 -4.38 1.92
CA SER A 269 -4.42 -5.41 2.28
C SER A 269 -4.35 -5.72 3.79
N ILE A 270 -4.86 -4.80 4.64
CA ILE A 270 -5.03 -5.00 6.08
C ILE A 270 -5.88 -6.24 6.42
N ALA A 271 -6.78 -6.66 5.51
CA ALA A 271 -7.60 -7.85 5.67
C ALA A 271 -6.79 -9.15 5.82
N SER A 272 -5.56 -9.14 5.32
CA SER A 272 -4.65 -10.29 5.27
C SER A 272 -3.36 -10.06 6.03
N HIS A 273 -3.31 -9.01 6.86
CA HIS A 273 -2.12 -8.58 7.61
C HIS A 273 -0.90 -8.26 6.74
N LYS A 274 -1.12 -7.87 5.47
CA LYS A 274 -0.08 -7.46 4.51
C LYS A 274 -0.12 -5.96 4.21
N GLY A 275 -0.65 -5.20 5.15
CA GLY A 275 -0.83 -3.76 5.03
C GLY A 275 -0.46 -3.08 6.33
N VAL A 276 -0.45 -1.75 6.29
CA VAL A 276 -0.15 -0.91 7.44
C VAL A 276 -1.32 0.04 7.68
N ALA A 277 -1.60 0.31 8.96
CA ALA A 277 -2.49 1.38 9.36
C ALA A 277 -1.69 2.66 9.63
N LEU A 278 -2.12 3.78 9.07
CA LEU A 278 -1.69 5.11 9.52
C LEU A 278 -2.68 5.57 10.59
N LEU A 279 -2.18 6.01 11.74
CA LEU A 279 -3.01 6.36 12.90
C LEU A 279 -2.63 7.75 13.41
N CYS A 280 -3.61 8.63 13.60
CA CYS A 280 -3.45 9.86 14.36
C CYS A 280 -4.48 9.90 15.48
N CYS A 281 -4.03 9.96 16.73
CA CYS A 281 -4.91 10.12 17.89
C CYS A 281 -5.14 11.61 18.18
N GLY A 282 -6.29 11.94 18.76
CA GLY A 282 -6.65 13.32 19.11
C GLY A 282 -5.84 13.90 20.27
N ASP A 283 -5.53 13.08 21.28
CA ASP A 283 -4.64 13.48 22.37
C ASP A 283 -3.27 12.85 22.20
N ASN A 284 -2.29 13.67 21.83
CA ASN A 284 -0.87 13.29 21.70
C ASN A 284 -0.02 13.79 22.87
N SER A 285 -0.63 14.49 23.84
CA SER A 285 0.09 15.09 24.98
C SER A 285 0.62 14.05 25.98
N ASN A 286 0.02 12.86 26.01
CA ASN A 286 0.48 11.72 26.78
C ASN A 286 0.80 10.55 25.85
N SER A 287 2.09 10.29 25.63
CA SER A 287 2.60 9.12 24.89
C SER A 287 2.18 7.76 25.50
N ASN A 288 1.53 7.79 26.68
CA ASN A 288 0.97 6.64 27.40
C ASN A 288 -0.57 6.63 27.44
N GLY A 289 -1.25 7.42 26.60
CA GLY A 289 -2.72 7.43 26.55
C GLY A 289 -3.29 6.03 26.24
N THR A 290 -4.23 5.56 27.07
CA THR A 290 -4.84 4.22 26.97
C THR A 290 -5.41 3.94 25.57
N THR A 291 -6.02 4.94 24.92
CA THR A 291 -6.53 4.84 23.55
C THR A 291 -5.42 4.60 22.52
N LYS A 292 -4.34 5.40 22.55
CA LYS A 292 -3.23 5.27 21.60
C LYS A 292 -2.58 3.90 21.74
N ARG A 293 -2.32 3.44 22.96
CA ARG A 293 -1.79 2.09 23.23
C ARG A 293 -2.72 1.00 22.67
N LEU A 294 -4.01 1.04 23.02
CA LEU A 294 -5.00 0.08 22.54
C LEU A 294 -5.01 -0.02 21.01
N LEU A 295 -5.06 1.13 20.31
CA LEU A 295 -5.12 1.16 18.86
C LEU A 295 -3.81 0.73 18.21
N VAL A 296 -2.66 1.12 18.78
CA VAL A 296 -1.35 0.69 18.30
C VAL A 296 -1.20 -0.83 18.41
N ASP A 297 -1.57 -1.42 19.55
CA ASP A 297 -1.48 -2.86 19.75
C ASP A 297 -2.46 -3.60 18.83
N LEU A 298 -3.70 -3.09 18.69
CA LEU A 298 -4.73 -3.66 17.82
C LEU A 298 -4.30 -3.68 16.35
N PHE A 299 -3.80 -2.57 15.83
CA PHE A 299 -3.39 -2.46 14.43
C PHE A 299 -2.00 -3.08 14.18
N GLY A 300 -1.13 -3.12 15.20
CA GLY A 300 0.11 -3.88 15.17
C GLY A 300 -0.15 -5.37 14.88
N ALA A 301 -1.17 -5.95 15.50
CA ALA A 301 -1.61 -7.32 15.24
C ALA A 301 -2.25 -7.53 13.85
N MET A 302 -2.51 -6.45 13.09
CA MET A 302 -3.14 -6.47 11.76
C MET A 302 -2.17 -6.20 10.61
N GLY A 303 -0.86 -6.36 10.84
CA GLY A 303 0.19 -6.14 9.83
C GLY A 303 1.06 -4.91 10.10
N GLY A 304 0.70 -4.07 11.06
CA GLY A 304 1.53 -2.96 11.51
C GLY A 304 0.79 -1.63 11.54
N VAL A 305 1.37 -0.68 12.28
CA VAL A 305 0.84 0.66 12.47
C VAL A 305 1.95 1.69 12.49
N VAL A 306 1.73 2.81 11.81
CA VAL A 306 2.53 4.03 11.96
C VAL A 306 1.66 5.05 12.69
N ALA A 307 1.99 5.30 13.95
CA ALA A 307 1.32 6.29 14.77
C ALA A 307 1.98 7.66 14.57
N LEU A 308 1.18 8.65 14.18
CA LEU A 308 1.58 10.00 13.83
C LEU A 308 1.00 10.97 14.86
N ASP A 309 1.74 12.05 15.12
CA ASP A 309 1.40 13.00 16.18
C ASP A 309 0.56 14.19 15.68
N THR A 310 0.42 14.36 14.36
CA THR A 310 -0.40 15.44 13.79
C THR A 310 -1.25 14.95 12.62
N GLU A 311 -2.39 15.61 12.39
CA GLU A 311 -3.20 15.34 11.19
C GLU A 311 -2.43 15.71 9.91
N ALA A 312 -1.59 16.74 9.95
CA ALA A 312 -0.79 17.15 8.81
C ALA A 312 0.21 16.06 8.38
N ASP A 313 0.82 15.35 9.34
CA ASP A 313 1.69 14.21 9.06
C ASP A 313 0.88 13.03 8.54
N LEU A 314 -0.30 12.77 9.11
CA LEU A 314 -1.23 11.74 8.61
C LEU A 314 -1.62 11.98 7.16
N GLU A 315 -1.93 13.21 6.80
CA GLU A 315 -2.27 13.61 5.43
C GLU A 315 -1.10 13.43 4.47
N ALA A 316 0.12 13.79 4.89
CA ALA A 316 1.32 13.58 4.10
C ALA A 316 1.59 12.07 3.89
N CYS A 317 1.53 11.27 4.95
CA CYS A 317 1.69 9.82 4.85
C CYS A 317 0.58 9.16 4.03
N MET A 318 -0.66 9.68 4.09
CA MET A 318 -1.79 9.16 3.32
C MET A 318 -1.54 9.20 1.81
N VAL A 319 -0.74 10.15 1.31
CA VAL A 319 -0.37 10.23 -0.11
C VAL A 319 0.24 8.92 -0.62
N THR A 320 1.04 8.23 0.21
CA THR A 320 1.65 6.95 -0.16
C THR A 320 0.60 5.88 -0.50
N THR A 321 -0.56 5.91 0.15
CA THR A 321 -1.67 4.98 -0.11
C THR A 321 -2.32 5.22 -1.48
N CYS A 322 -2.23 6.43 -2.02
CA CYS A 322 -2.76 6.80 -3.33
C CYS A 322 -1.93 6.21 -4.49
N THR A 323 -0.74 5.69 -4.22
CA THR A 323 0.14 5.06 -5.23
C THR A 323 -0.38 3.71 -5.75
N MET A 324 -1.37 3.10 -5.07
CA MET A 324 -1.99 1.84 -5.49
C MET A 324 -2.53 1.90 -6.93
N GLY A 325 -3.19 2.99 -7.31
CA GLY A 325 -3.70 3.19 -8.68
C GLY A 325 -2.58 3.26 -9.73
N PRO A 326 -1.60 4.17 -9.58
CA PRO A 326 -0.41 4.22 -10.41
C PRO A 326 0.35 2.89 -10.52
N LEU A 327 0.45 2.13 -9.42
CA LEU A 327 1.08 0.81 -9.41
C LEU A 327 0.33 -0.19 -10.30
N TYR A 328 -1.01 -0.26 -10.20
CA TYR A 328 -1.82 -1.09 -11.09
C TYR A 328 -1.71 -0.65 -12.55
N GLY A 329 -1.63 0.66 -12.80
CA GLY A 329 -1.38 1.21 -14.13
C GLY A 329 -0.06 0.75 -14.73
N THR A 330 1.01 0.76 -13.92
CA THR A 330 2.34 0.29 -14.30
C THR A 330 2.33 -1.20 -14.64
N MET A 331 1.76 -2.03 -13.77
CA MET A 331 1.63 -3.48 -14.03
C MET A 331 0.82 -3.77 -15.30
N LYS A 332 -0.29 -3.05 -15.50
CA LYS A 332 -1.09 -3.16 -16.73
C LYS A 332 -0.26 -2.83 -17.97
N LYS A 333 0.53 -1.75 -17.93
CA LYS A 333 1.38 -1.35 -19.07
C LYS A 333 2.46 -2.38 -19.38
N GLN A 334 3.07 -2.99 -18.37
CA GLN A 334 4.02 -4.08 -18.57
C GLN A 334 3.37 -5.31 -19.19
N ARG A 335 2.20 -5.73 -18.69
CA ARG A 335 1.44 -6.84 -19.28
C ARG A 335 1.14 -6.58 -20.75
N ASP A 336 0.58 -5.41 -21.07
CA ASP A 336 0.22 -5.07 -22.45
C ASP A 336 1.45 -5.00 -23.36
N TRP A 337 2.60 -4.55 -22.84
CA TRP A 337 3.86 -4.57 -23.57
C TRP A 337 4.34 -5.99 -23.85
N LEU A 338 4.28 -6.90 -22.87
CA LEU A 338 4.65 -8.31 -23.04
C LEU A 338 3.82 -8.95 -24.16
N LEU A 339 2.50 -8.77 -24.13
CA LEU A 339 1.59 -9.30 -25.16
C LEU A 339 1.90 -8.78 -26.57
N ASN A 340 2.43 -7.56 -26.68
CA ASN A 340 2.86 -7.00 -27.97
C ASN A 340 4.24 -7.48 -28.43
N LYS A 341 5.03 -8.08 -27.53
CA LYS A 341 6.41 -8.54 -27.79
C LYS A 341 6.52 -10.05 -27.92
N THR A 342 5.46 -10.79 -27.63
CA THR A 342 5.44 -12.25 -27.67
C THR A 342 4.21 -12.72 -28.41
N ASP A 343 4.37 -13.65 -29.34
CA ASP A 343 3.25 -14.16 -30.13
C ASP A 343 2.44 -15.26 -29.39
N SER A 344 3.05 -15.91 -28.40
CA SER A 344 2.48 -17.10 -27.74
C SER A 344 2.07 -16.90 -26.28
N LEU A 345 2.42 -15.78 -25.65
CA LEU A 345 2.12 -15.55 -24.23
C LEU A 345 0.64 -15.21 -24.05
N SER A 346 -0.06 -15.95 -23.19
CA SER A 346 -1.45 -15.64 -22.88
C SER A 346 -1.57 -14.39 -22.02
N LYS A 347 -2.74 -13.73 -22.06
CA LYS A 347 -3.03 -12.58 -21.19
C LYS A 347 -2.98 -12.95 -19.71
N ASP A 348 -3.38 -14.18 -19.37
CA ASP A 348 -3.39 -14.67 -18.00
C ASP A 348 -1.96 -14.90 -17.50
N ASP A 349 -1.11 -15.54 -18.29
CA ASP A 349 0.31 -15.74 -17.94
C ASP A 349 1.06 -14.40 -17.86
N ALA A 350 0.81 -13.47 -18.78
CA ALA A 350 1.39 -12.12 -18.73
C ALA A 350 0.96 -11.36 -17.47
N THR A 351 -0.32 -11.48 -17.08
CA THR A 351 -0.84 -10.86 -15.86
C THR A 351 -0.24 -11.50 -14.63
N PHE A 352 -0.20 -12.83 -14.58
CA PHE A 352 0.39 -13.59 -13.49
C PHE A 352 1.88 -13.27 -13.30
N LEU A 353 2.66 -13.27 -14.38
CA LEU A 353 4.09 -12.94 -14.37
C LEU A 353 4.34 -11.57 -13.77
N VAL A 354 3.65 -10.53 -14.25
CA VAL A 354 3.86 -9.17 -13.77
C VAL A 354 3.47 -9.04 -12.29
N ILE A 355 2.32 -9.57 -11.88
CA ILE A 355 1.89 -9.51 -10.47
C ILE A 355 2.90 -10.25 -9.57
N LYS A 356 3.33 -11.44 -9.97
CA LYS A 356 4.29 -12.23 -9.20
C LYS A 356 5.66 -11.56 -9.10
N GLN A 357 6.13 -10.92 -10.15
CA GLN A 357 7.40 -10.19 -10.13
C GLN A 357 7.37 -9.03 -9.14
N PHE A 358 6.32 -8.21 -9.16
CA PHE A 358 6.17 -7.11 -8.20
C PHE A 358 6.01 -7.63 -6.76
N ALA A 359 5.19 -8.65 -6.55
CA ALA A 359 5.00 -9.25 -5.23
C ALA A 359 6.31 -9.82 -4.66
N GLY A 360 7.12 -10.49 -5.50
CA GLY A 360 8.42 -11.02 -5.10
C GLY A 360 9.40 -9.90 -4.71
N ALA A 361 9.50 -8.85 -5.53
CA ALA A 361 10.36 -7.71 -5.23
C ALA A 361 9.97 -6.98 -3.92
N ILE A 362 8.66 -6.79 -3.69
CA ILE A 362 8.16 -6.19 -2.45
C ILE A 362 8.47 -7.08 -1.25
N PHE A 363 8.27 -8.39 -1.38
CA PHE A 363 8.58 -9.35 -0.31
C PHE A 363 10.08 -9.40 0.02
N ASP A 364 10.95 -9.35 -0.98
CA ASP A 364 12.40 -9.28 -0.76
C ASP A 364 12.79 -7.97 -0.06
N ALA A 365 12.18 -6.83 -0.45
CA ALA A 365 12.40 -5.54 0.21
C ALA A 365 11.93 -5.55 1.67
N GLU A 366 10.74 -6.09 1.94
CA GLU A 366 10.19 -6.26 3.30
C GLU A 366 11.10 -7.12 4.18
N ARG A 367 11.60 -8.25 3.65
CA ARG A 367 12.57 -9.09 4.38
C ARG A 367 13.86 -8.33 4.68
N ALA A 368 14.33 -7.53 3.73
CA ALA A 368 15.57 -6.79 3.84
C ALA A 368 15.45 -5.59 4.81
N THR A 369 14.25 -5.07 5.05
CA THR A 369 13.95 -3.98 5.99
C THR A 369 13.34 -4.47 7.31
N SER A 370 13.26 -5.79 7.53
CA SER A 370 12.81 -6.35 8.80
C SER A 370 13.90 -6.24 9.87
N THR A 371 13.48 -5.91 11.10
CA THR A 371 14.33 -5.59 12.27
C THR A 371 15.20 -6.73 12.79
N GLU A 372 15.11 -7.93 12.21
CA GLU A 372 15.92 -9.10 12.62
C GLU A 372 17.34 -9.10 12.04
N THR A 373 17.66 -8.17 11.14
CA THR A 373 19.01 -8.01 10.59
C THR A 373 19.60 -6.68 11.02
N THR A 374 20.88 -6.69 11.44
CA THR A 374 21.63 -5.60 12.08
C THR A 374 21.87 -4.35 11.21
N PHE A 375 21.16 -4.22 10.09
CA PHE A 375 21.29 -3.10 9.17
C PHE A 375 20.45 -1.93 9.66
N ALA A 376 21.01 -0.72 9.56
CA ALA A 376 20.26 0.48 9.87
C ALA A 376 19.19 0.68 8.77
N LEU A 377 17.95 0.96 9.18
CA LEU A 377 16.83 1.19 8.26
C LEU A 377 16.99 2.48 7.44
N ASP A 378 17.93 3.34 7.82
CA ASP A 378 18.14 4.66 7.25
C ASP A 378 18.66 4.63 5.81
N THR A 379 19.42 3.60 5.41
CA THR A 379 19.95 3.45 4.05
C THR A 379 19.46 2.21 3.31
N ARG A 380 18.54 1.41 3.90
CA ARG A 380 18.30 0.06 3.37
C ARG A 380 17.68 0.04 1.98
N LEU A 381 16.86 1.04 1.63
CA LEU A 381 16.31 1.15 0.28
C LEU A 381 17.39 1.58 -0.72
N GLU A 382 18.30 2.46 -0.31
CA GLU A 382 19.48 2.87 -1.07
C GLU A 382 20.40 1.67 -1.33
N ASP A 383 20.67 0.85 -0.30
CA ASP A 383 21.47 -0.37 -0.43
C ASP A 383 20.85 -1.34 -1.46
N LEU A 384 19.53 -1.55 -1.42
CA LEU A 384 18.83 -2.42 -2.39
C LEU A 384 18.97 -1.90 -3.84
N ILE A 385 19.09 -0.59 -4.03
CA ILE A 385 19.35 0.04 -5.32
C ILE A 385 20.82 -0.18 -5.75
N GLU A 386 21.76 -0.07 -4.81
CA GLU A 386 23.19 -0.27 -5.07
C GLU A 386 23.57 -1.74 -5.30
N GLU A 387 22.84 -2.68 -4.68
CA GLU A 387 23.01 -4.13 -4.84
C GLU A 387 22.68 -4.63 -6.27
N GLN A 388 22.08 -3.80 -7.11
CA GLN A 388 21.82 -4.15 -8.51
C GLN A 388 23.13 -4.36 -9.27
N THR A 389 23.18 -5.41 -10.11
CA THR A 389 24.40 -5.80 -10.82
C THR A 389 24.99 -4.63 -11.63
N PRO A 390 26.23 -4.18 -11.36
CA PRO A 390 26.87 -3.10 -12.11
C PRO A 390 26.95 -3.42 -13.61
N GLY A 391 26.49 -2.50 -14.46
CA GLY A 391 26.37 -2.71 -15.91
C GLY A 391 25.24 -3.66 -16.33
N GLY A 392 24.45 -4.16 -15.38
CA GLY A 392 23.32 -5.06 -15.60
C GLY A 392 22.04 -4.36 -16.05
N LEU A 393 21.03 -5.16 -16.40
CA LEU A 393 19.77 -4.66 -16.96
C LEU A 393 18.96 -3.80 -15.96
N ASN A 394 18.98 -4.12 -14.66
CA ASN A 394 18.26 -3.35 -13.64
C ASN A 394 18.89 -1.96 -13.44
N GLU A 395 20.22 -1.88 -13.37
CA GLU A 395 20.94 -0.61 -13.29
C GLU A 395 20.69 0.24 -14.55
N GLN A 396 20.75 -0.38 -15.74
CA GLN A 396 20.46 0.31 -16.99
C GLN A 396 19.00 0.81 -17.06
N ALA A 397 18.04 0.03 -16.56
CA ALA A 397 16.65 0.45 -16.48
C ALA A 397 16.51 1.69 -15.61
N LEU A 398 17.12 1.71 -14.41
CA LEU A 398 17.12 2.87 -13.52
C LEU A 398 17.69 4.12 -14.18
N LYS A 399 18.84 3.99 -14.87
CA LYS A 399 19.44 5.09 -15.65
C LYS A 399 18.50 5.61 -16.73
N ASN A 400 17.79 4.72 -17.43
CA ASN A 400 16.83 5.10 -18.47
C ASN A 400 15.61 5.82 -17.90
N TYR A 401 15.10 5.42 -16.73
CA TYR A 401 14.04 6.16 -16.03
C TYR A 401 14.50 7.60 -15.74
N GLY A 402 15.72 7.76 -15.25
CA GLY A 402 16.38 9.07 -15.08
C GLY A 402 16.41 9.90 -16.36
N GLN A 403 16.91 9.32 -17.44
CA GLN A 403 17.10 10.05 -18.70
C GLN A 403 15.79 10.41 -19.41
N VAL A 404 14.78 9.53 -19.36
CA VAL A 404 13.53 9.71 -20.12
C VAL A 404 12.50 10.52 -19.33
N LEU A 405 12.45 10.36 -18.01
CA LEU A 405 11.42 10.97 -17.17
C LEU A 405 11.94 12.08 -16.26
N GLY A 406 13.25 12.36 -16.27
CA GLY A 406 13.89 13.26 -15.29
C GLY A 406 14.24 12.55 -13.97
N GLY A 407 13.90 11.27 -13.83
CA GLY A 407 14.08 10.49 -12.60
C GLY A 407 12.78 10.30 -11.83
N PHE A 408 12.87 9.64 -10.67
CA PHE A 408 11.70 9.39 -9.84
C PHE A 408 11.22 10.65 -9.11
N GLU A 409 12.13 11.59 -8.79
CA GLU A 409 11.80 12.89 -8.19
C GLU A 409 10.87 13.69 -9.11
N ASP A 410 11.32 13.95 -10.34
CA ASP A 410 10.55 14.69 -11.36
C ASP A 410 9.23 14.01 -11.76
N LEU A 411 9.14 12.69 -11.58
CA LEU A 411 7.95 11.92 -11.91
C LEU A 411 6.92 11.88 -10.77
N GLN A 412 7.36 11.55 -9.55
CA GLN A 412 6.47 11.24 -8.44
C GLN A 412 6.15 12.47 -7.61
N GLN A 413 7.11 13.36 -7.37
CA GLN A 413 6.93 14.49 -6.47
C GLN A 413 5.78 15.42 -6.88
N PRO A 414 5.64 15.86 -8.15
CA PRO A 414 4.52 16.71 -8.55
C PRO A 414 3.15 16.03 -8.36
N VAL A 415 3.10 14.70 -8.54
CA VAL A 415 1.87 13.91 -8.32
C VAL A 415 1.55 13.84 -6.83
N MET A 416 2.55 13.57 -5.99
CA MET A 416 2.38 13.52 -4.54
C MET A 416 1.94 14.86 -3.97
N ASP A 417 2.58 15.96 -4.40
CA ASP A 417 2.23 17.33 -3.97
C ASP A 417 0.81 17.71 -4.39
N ALA A 418 0.43 17.40 -5.64
CA ALA A 418 -0.93 17.66 -6.12
C ALA A 418 -1.98 16.87 -5.30
N ILE A 419 -1.71 15.60 -5.00
CA ILE A 419 -2.61 14.79 -4.18
C ILE A 419 -2.66 15.29 -2.73
N LEU A 420 -1.54 15.70 -2.14
CA LEU A 420 -1.52 16.28 -0.80
C LEU A 420 -2.38 17.55 -0.73
N SER A 421 -2.21 18.46 -1.70
CA SER A 421 -3.01 19.69 -1.76
C SER A 421 -4.51 19.38 -1.91
N ARG A 422 -4.88 18.31 -2.62
CA ARG A 422 -6.26 17.84 -2.72
C ARG A 422 -6.79 17.26 -1.42
N ILE A 423 -5.98 16.46 -0.71
CA ILE A 423 -6.34 15.89 0.60
C ILE A 423 -6.66 17.04 1.58
N ARG A 424 -5.87 18.12 1.53
CA ARG A 424 -6.05 19.34 2.32
C ARG A 424 -7.18 20.26 1.85
N GLY A 425 -7.80 19.96 0.71
CA GLY A 425 -8.85 20.79 0.11
C GLY A 425 -8.36 22.11 -0.48
N GLU A 426 -7.05 22.25 -0.73
CA GLU A 426 -6.42 23.44 -1.32
C GLU A 426 -6.65 23.50 -2.85
N THR A 427 -6.66 22.34 -3.51
CA THR A 427 -6.90 22.20 -4.96
C THR A 427 -7.77 20.97 -5.27
N ASP A 428 -8.10 20.76 -6.56
CA ASP A 428 -8.75 19.52 -7.02
C ASP A 428 -7.75 18.36 -7.29
N GLY A 429 -6.45 18.62 -7.10
CA GLY A 429 -5.34 17.71 -7.34
C GLY A 429 -4.99 17.50 -8.81
N SER A 430 -5.52 18.33 -9.72
CA SER A 430 -5.11 18.30 -11.13
C SER A 430 -3.75 18.99 -11.34
N ILE A 431 -2.96 18.45 -12.26
CA ILE A 431 -1.66 19.01 -12.66
C ILE A 431 -1.81 19.63 -14.04
N ASP A 432 -1.58 20.94 -14.15
CA ASP A 432 -1.50 21.65 -15.42
C ASP A 432 -0.07 21.54 -15.97
N ARG A 433 0.08 20.82 -17.09
CA ARG A 433 1.36 20.66 -17.80
C ARG A 433 1.61 21.73 -18.88
N SER A 434 0.76 22.76 -18.96
CA SER A 434 0.89 23.84 -19.94
C SER A 434 1.86 24.95 -19.53
N LYS A 435 2.46 24.84 -18.33
CA LYS A 435 3.59 25.62 -17.85
C LYS A 435 4.80 24.69 -17.70
#